data_AF-A0A7J2GY05-F1
#
_entry.id   AF-A0A7J2GY05-F1
#
_cell.length_a   1.000
_cell.length_b   1.000
_cell.length_c   1.000
_cell.angle_alpha   90.00
_cell.angle_beta   90.00
_cell.angle_gamma   90.00
#
_symmetry.space_group_name_H-M   'P 1'
#
loop_
_entity.id
_entity.type
_entity.pdbx_description
1 polymer ?
#
loop_
_entity_poly.entity_id
_entity_poly.type
_entity_poly.pdbx_seq_one_letter_code
_entity_poly.pdbx_strand_id
1 'polypeptide(L)'
;MGVSTVATHSILFIVSVTAALALSQIFYNTIDTASSSIAERSKISYRLMRSDITISSVNYTSGLLRIFVRNTGKTTLDPGYVEVYVDNLRIPHSSVSKEVAPDTDAFNPDLWDPEEILEINVTTTLSSGTHRVEVEAEGGVSDVETFSI
;
A
#
# COMPACT_ATOMS: atom_id res chain seq x y z
N MET A 1 -70.74 -7.01 -9.27
CA MET A 1 -69.67 -6.02 -8.95
C MET A 1 -68.53 -6.64 -8.12
N GLY A 2 -68.16 -7.92 -8.32
CA GLY A 2 -67.08 -8.57 -7.57
C GLY A 2 -65.85 -8.91 -8.42
N VAL A 3 -66.05 -9.31 -9.68
CA VAL A 3 -64.98 -9.79 -10.56
C VAL A 3 -64.02 -8.67 -10.98
N SER A 4 -64.52 -7.46 -11.25
CA SER A 4 -63.70 -6.30 -11.60
C SER A 4 -62.79 -5.86 -10.44
N THR A 5 -63.34 -5.84 -9.23
CA THR A 5 -62.61 -5.46 -8.02
C THR A 5 -61.52 -6.48 -7.69
N VAL A 6 -61.82 -7.78 -7.80
CA VAL A 6 -60.83 -8.86 -7.63
C VAL A 6 -59.72 -8.74 -8.68
N ALA A 7 -60.06 -8.46 -9.95
CA ALA A 7 -59.07 -8.26 -11.00
C ALA A 7 -58.13 -7.07 -10.71
N THR A 8 -58.68 -5.93 -10.26
CA THR A 8 -57.86 -4.76 -9.86
C THR A 8 -56.93 -5.07 -8.69
N HIS A 9 -57.40 -5.78 -7.66
CA HIS A 9 -56.56 -6.15 -6.52
C HIS A 9 -55.44 -7.11 -6.93
N SER A 10 -55.73 -8.09 -7.80
CA SER A 10 -54.72 -9.01 -8.32
C SER A 10 -53.63 -8.29 -9.13
N ILE A 11 -54.00 -7.32 -9.97
CA ILE A 11 -53.04 -6.54 -10.76
C ILE A 11 -52.15 -5.69 -9.82
N LEU A 12 -52.76 -4.99 -8.85
CA LEU A 12 -52.01 -4.19 -7.87
C LEU A 12 -51.06 -5.05 -7.03
N PHE A 13 -51.49 -6.26 -6.65
CA PHE A 13 -50.64 -7.21 -5.94
C PHE A 13 -49.42 -7.61 -6.78
N ILE A 14 -49.62 -7.99 -8.05
CA ILE A 14 -48.51 -8.35 -8.95
C ILE A 14 -47.52 -7.19 -9.08
N VAL A 15 -48.00 -5.97 -9.34
CA VAL A 15 -47.14 -4.79 -9.47
C VAL A 15 -46.35 -4.53 -8.19
N SER A 16 -46.98 -4.65 -7.03
CA SER A 16 -46.31 -4.44 -5.73
C SER A 16 -45.23 -5.48 -5.47
N VAL A 17 -45.47 -6.76 -5.80
CA VAL A 17 -44.49 -7.84 -5.65
C VAL A 17 -43.32 -7.64 -6.60
N THR A 18 -43.58 -7.29 -7.87
CA THR A 18 -42.50 -7.01 -8.84
C THR A 18 -41.65 -5.82 -8.40
N ALA A 19 -42.27 -4.75 -7.90
CA ALA A 19 -41.55 -3.60 -7.36
C ALA A 19 -40.70 -3.98 -6.12
N ALA A 20 -41.24 -4.79 -5.22
CA ALA A 20 -40.51 -5.27 -4.05
C ALA A 20 -39.30 -6.13 -4.43
N LEU A 21 -39.45 -7.01 -5.43
CA LEU A 21 -38.35 -7.83 -5.95
C LEU A 21 -37.26 -6.97 -6.59
N ALA A 22 -37.63 -5.96 -7.39
CA ALA A 22 -36.68 -5.04 -8.00
C ALA A 22 -35.87 -4.27 -6.95
N LEU A 23 -36.52 -3.74 -5.91
CA LEU A 23 -35.85 -3.08 -4.80
C LEU A 23 -34.92 -4.03 -4.04
N SER A 24 -35.38 -5.26 -3.77
CA SER A 24 -34.60 -6.28 -3.06
C SER A 24 -33.30 -6.61 -3.81
N GLN A 25 -33.36 -6.70 -5.14
CA GLN A 25 -32.16 -6.91 -5.97
C GLN A 25 -31.16 -5.76 -5.85
N ILE A 26 -31.64 -4.51 -5.87
CA ILE A 26 -30.78 -3.33 -5.74
C ILE A 26 -30.10 -3.32 -4.37
N PHE A 27 -30.85 -3.61 -3.31
CA PHE A 27 -30.30 -3.71 -1.95
C PHE A 27 -29.25 -4.82 -1.85
N TYR A 28 -29.53 -5.99 -2.42
CA TYR A 28 -28.58 -7.11 -2.43
C TYR A 28 -27.26 -6.73 -3.11
N ASN A 29 -27.33 -6.16 -4.32
CA ASN A 29 -26.14 -5.72 -5.05
C ASN A 29 -25.35 -4.65 -4.30
N THR A 30 -26.04 -3.74 -3.62
CA THR A 30 -25.41 -2.68 -2.81
C THR A 30 -24.69 -3.27 -1.59
N ILE A 31 -25.33 -4.20 -0.89
CA ILE A 31 -24.75 -4.89 0.26
C ILE A 31 -23.52 -5.70 -0.17
N ASP A 32 -23.59 -6.41 -1.30
CA ASP A 32 -22.47 -7.20 -1.80
C ASP A 32 -21.27 -6.33 -2.20
N THR A 33 -21.53 -5.20 -2.88
CA THR A 33 -20.50 -4.21 -3.22
C THR A 33 -19.89 -3.57 -1.97
N ALA A 34 -20.71 -3.25 -0.97
CA ALA A 34 -20.23 -2.70 0.30
C ALA A 34 -19.39 -3.74 1.07
N SER A 35 -19.86 -4.98 1.14
CA SER A 35 -19.19 -6.09 1.83
C SER A 35 -17.82 -6.39 1.20
N SER A 36 -17.75 -6.50 -0.12
CA SER A 36 -16.49 -6.69 -0.85
C SER A 36 -15.52 -5.52 -0.65
N SER A 37 -16.01 -4.29 -0.71
CA SER A 37 -15.19 -3.09 -0.45
C SER A 37 -14.63 -3.05 0.98
N ILE A 38 -15.44 -3.47 1.97
CA ILE A 38 -15.01 -3.58 3.37
C ILE A 38 -13.95 -4.66 3.51
N ALA A 39 -14.16 -5.82 2.90
CA ALA A 39 -13.21 -6.94 2.93
C ALA A 39 -11.85 -6.53 2.33
N GLU A 40 -11.84 -5.85 1.18
CA GLU A 40 -10.61 -5.35 0.56
C GLU A 40 -9.90 -4.29 1.42
N ARG A 41 -10.65 -3.34 1.99
CA ARG A 41 -10.08 -2.37 2.93
C ARG A 41 -9.48 -3.06 4.17
N SER A 42 -10.14 -4.08 4.69
CA SER A 42 -9.63 -4.87 5.81
C SER A 42 -8.33 -5.60 5.45
N LYS A 43 -8.23 -6.15 4.24
CA LYS A 43 -7.00 -6.81 3.76
C LYS A 43 -5.85 -5.82 3.62
N ILE A 44 -6.10 -4.65 3.00
CA ILE A 44 -5.09 -3.60 2.87
C ILE A 44 -4.63 -3.13 4.24
N SER A 45 -5.57 -2.82 5.15
CA SER A 45 -5.22 -2.39 6.51
C SER A 45 -4.41 -3.45 7.25
N TYR A 46 -4.78 -4.72 7.12
CA TYR A 46 -4.03 -5.82 7.74
C TYR A 46 -2.62 -5.97 7.14
N ARG A 47 -2.47 -5.75 5.82
CA ARG A 47 -1.16 -5.71 5.17
C ARG A 47 -0.32 -4.60 5.76
N LEU A 48 -0.82 -3.37 5.81
CA LEU A 48 -0.09 -2.21 6.37
C LEU A 48 0.32 -2.41 7.83
N MET A 49 -0.56 -3.00 8.66
CA MET A 49 -0.23 -3.31 10.06
C MET A 49 0.87 -4.37 10.21
N ARG A 50 1.13 -5.16 9.17
CA ARG A 50 2.18 -6.18 9.15
C ARG A 50 3.41 -5.74 8.35
N SER A 51 3.34 -4.61 7.67
CA SER A 51 4.45 -4.00 6.95
C SER A 51 5.23 -3.14 7.93
N ASP A 52 6.54 -3.32 7.97
CA ASP A 52 7.44 -2.51 8.78
C ASP A 52 8.81 -2.51 8.12
N ILE A 53 9.53 -1.39 8.24
CA ILE A 53 10.85 -1.23 7.66
C ILE A 53 11.78 -0.59 8.69
N THR A 54 13.07 -0.88 8.58
CA THR A 54 14.06 -0.26 9.46
C THR A 54 15.33 0.06 8.69
N ILE A 55 15.81 1.29 8.79
CA ILE A 55 17.09 1.72 8.25
C ILE A 55 18.19 1.11 9.13
N SER A 56 18.93 0.17 8.56
CA SER A 56 19.99 -0.55 9.26
C SER A 56 21.32 0.22 9.26
N SER A 57 21.60 0.96 8.19
CA SER A 57 22.77 1.82 8.13
C SER A 57 22.65 2.87 7.01
N VAL A 58 23.33 4.00 7.23
CA VAL A 58 23.47 5.09 6.27
C VAL A 58 24.94 5.44 6.16
N ASN A 59 25.46 5.50 4.94
CA ASN A 59 26.85 5.87 4.67
C ASN A 59 26.89 6.89 3.51
N TYR A 60 27.60 7.99 3.70
CA TYR A 60 27.85 8.96 2.63
C TYR A 60 29.33 8.98 2.29
N THR A 61 29.65 8.70 1.02
CA THR A 61 31.03 8.74 0.52
C THR A 61 31.05 9.37 -0.87
N SER A 62 31.83 10.44 -1.04
CA SER A 62 32.13 11.05 -2.36
C SER A 62 30.91 11.38 -3.23
N GLY A 63 29.82 11.92 -2.65
CA GLY A 63 28.60 12.28 -3.38
C GLY A 63 27.63 11.12 -3.63
N LEU A 64 27.90 9.97 -3.02
CA LEU A 64 27.02 8.80 -3.03
C LEU A 64 26.56 8.52 -1.60
N LEU A 65 25.25 8.61 -1.37
CA LEU A 65 24.58 8.24 -0.13
C LEU A 65 24.04 6.82 -0.30
N ARG A 66 24.57 5.89 0.47
CA ARG A 66 24.14 4.49 0.54
C ARG A 66 23.28 4.28 1.78
N ILE A 67 22.07 3.78 1.59
CA ILE A 67 21.11 3.51 2.66
C ILE A 67 20.73 2.03 2.56
N PHE A 68 20.87 1.31 3.66
CA PHE A 68 20.47 -0.09 3.75
C PHE A 68 19.22 -0.21 4.60
N VAL A 69 18.12 -0.65 4.01
CA VAL A 69 16.84 -0.74 4.68
C VAL A 69 16.43 -2.20 4.77
N ARG A 70 16.07 -2.69 5.95
CA ARG A 70 15.60 -4.06 6.17
C ARG A 70 14.07 -4.09 6.27
N ASN A 71 13.45 -5.07 5.63
CA ASN A 71 12.02 -5.35 5.82
C ASN A 71 11.87 -6.10 7.13
N THR A 72 11.49 -5.38 8.19
CA THR A 72 11.23 -5.97 9.52
C THR A 72 9.78 -6.44 9.66
N GLY A 73 8.94 -6.14 8.67
CA GLY A 73 7.58 -6.60 8.57
C GLY A 73 7.45 -8.09 8.20
N LYS A 74 6.22 -8.48 7.90
CA LYS A 74 5.84 -9.83 7.46
C LYS A 74 5.12 -9.82 6.12
N THR A 75 5.31 -8.77 5.34
CA THR A 75 4.70 -8.57 4.04
C THR A 75 5.80 -8.27 3.04
N THR A 76 5.74 -8.92 1.89
CA THR A 76 6.54 -8.55 0.73
C THR A 76 6.16 -7.14 0.28
N LEU A 77 7.17 -6.31 0.02
CA LEU A 77 7.05 -4.93 -0.45
C LEU A 77 7.63 -4.82 -1.86
N ASP A 78 7.22 -3.80 -2.60
CA ASP A 78 7.78 -3.51 -3.92
C ASP A 78 8.75 -2.31 -3.83
N PRO A 79 10.06 -2.51 -4.13
CA PRO A 79 11.06 -1.44 -4.13
C PRO A 79 10.69 -0.23 -5.01
N GLY A 80 9.87 -0.43 -6.04
CA GLY A 80 9.41 0.61 -6.97
C GLY A 80 8.63 1.72 -6.28
N TYR A 81 7.86 1.39 -5.23
CA TYR A 81 7.07 2.38 -4.47
C TYR A 81 7.84 3.04 -3.32
N VAL A 82 9.12 2.71 -3.14
CA VAL A 82 9.94 3.34 -2.10
C VAL A 82 10.27 4.78 -2.48
N GLU A 83 10.08 5.73 -1.58
CA GLU A 83 10.48 7.12 -1.71
C GLU A 83 11.57 7.46 -0.69
N VAL A 84 12.49 8.34 -1.07
CA VAL A 84 13.63 8.73 -0.24
C VAL A 84 13.62 10.24 -0.09
N TYR A 85 13.77 10.69 1.15
CA TYR A 85 13.85 12.08 1.53
C TYR A 85 15.15 12.33 2.26
N VAL A 86 15.83 13.42 1.92
CA VAL A 86 17.02 13.90 2.63
C VAL A 86 16.76 15.33 3.08
N ASP A 87 16.87 15.60 4.37
CA ASP A 87 16.56 16.90 4.99
C ASP A 87 15.16 17.43 4.60
N ASN A 88 14.18 16.53 4.60
CA ASN A 88 12.79 16.76 4.19
C ASN A 88 12.60 17.12 2.71
N LEU A 89 13.62 16.96 1.87
CA LEU A 89 13.52 17.12 0.42
C LEU A 89 13.44 15.76 -0.26
N ARG A 90 12.39 15.58 -1.06
CA ARG A 90 12.20 14.37 -1.86
C ARG A 90 13.28 14.27 -2.93
N ILE A 91 13.97 13.14 -2.99
CA ILE A 91 14.94 12.87 -4.04
C ILE A 91 14.24 12.32 -5.29
N PRO A 92 14.52 12.84 -6.49
CA PRO A 92 13.97 12.30 -7.72
C PRO A 92 14.41 10.86 -7.98
N HIS A 93 13.50 10.04 -8.50
CA HIS A 93 13.79 8.64 -8.87
C HIS A 93 14.97 8.49 -9.83
N SER A 94 15.26 9.49 -10.67
CA SER A 94 16.44 9.47 -11.57
C SER A 94 17.78 9.49 -10.86
N SER A 95 17.80 9.92 -9.60
CA SER A 95 19.01 10.03 -8.76
C SER A 95 19.10 8.90 -7.74
N VAL A 96 18.18 7.94 -7.76
CA VAL A 96 18.07 6.82 -6.82
C VAL A 96 18.16 5.50 -7.58
N SER A 97 19.12 4.67 -7.24
CA SER A 97 19.13 3.25 -7.60
C SER A 97 18.67 2.43 -6.39
N LYS A 98 17.91 1.36 -6.64
CA LYS A 98 17.37 0.47 -5.61
C LYS A 98 17.59 -0.96 -6.05
N GLU A 99 18.27 -1.73 -5.22
CA GLU A 99 18.56 -3.15 -5.49
C GLU A 99 18.32 -3.94 -4.22
N VAL A 100 17.56 -5.03 -4.32
CA VAL A 100 17.43 -5.97 -3.21
C VAL A 100 18.74 -6.73 -3.12
N ALA A 101 19.37 -6.71 -1.94
CA ALA A 101 20.65 -7.37 -1.72
C ALA A 101 20.50 -8.88 -1.98
N PRO A 102 21.47 -9.53 -2.64
CA PRO A 102 21.36 -10.95 -2.95
C PRO A 102 21.21 -11.80 -1.66
N ASP A 103 20.08 -12.50 -1.54
CA ASP A 103 19.84 -13.49 -0.50
C ASP A 103 19.96 -14.91 -1.05
N THR A 104 20.44 -15.82 -0.22
CA THR A 104 20.46 -17.27 -0.45
C THR A 104 19.06 -17.89 -0.55
N ASP A 105 18.03 -17.24 -0.01
CA ASP A 105 16.62 -17.69 -0.03
C ASP A 105 15.69 -16.72 -0.78
N ALA A 106 16.20 -16.06 -1.82
CA ALA A 106 15.41 -15.13 -2.63
C ALA A 106 14.28 -15.87 -3.37
N PHE A 107 13.03 -15.71 -2.89
CA PHE A 107 11.84 -16.33 -3.49
C PHE A 107 11.30 -15.50 -4.64
N ASN A 108 11.38 -14.16 -4.53
CA ASN A 108 10.94 -13.21 -5.55
C ASN A 108 12.02 -12.16 -5.86
N PRO A 109 12.86 -12.35 -6.91
CA PRO A 109 14.07 -11.55 -7.12
C PRO A 109 13.83 -10.05 -7.38
N ASP A 110 12.61 -9.66 -7.76
CA ASP A 110 12.23 -8.26 -8.02
C ASP A 110 11.40 -7.64 -6.87
N LEU A 111 11.04 -8.44 -5.86
CA LEU A 111 10.28 -7.98 -4.71
C LEU A 111 11.17 -7.99 -3.46
N TRP A 112 10.77 -7.21 -2.46
CA TRP A 112 11.48 -7.09 -1.20
C TRP A 112 10.74 -7.90 -0.15
N ASP A 113 11.17 -9.14 0.02
CA ASP A 113 10.58 -10.09 0.95
C ASP A 113 10.92 -9.74 2.41
N PRO A 114 10.16 -10.27 3.40
CA PRO A 114 10.50 -10.12 4.81
C PRO A 114 11.94 -10.56 5.12
N GLU A 115 12.60 -9.84 6.02
CA GLU A 115 14.00 -10.06 6.45
C GLU A 115 15.09 -9.68 5.42
N GLU A 116 14.73 -9.47 4.15
CA GLU A 116 15.66 -9.00 3.12
C GLU A 116 16.07 -7.52 3.32
N ILE A 117 17.18 -7.14 2.68
CA ILE A 117 17.74 -5.78 2.73
C ILE A 117 17.61 -5.15 1.35
N LEU A 118 17.02 -3.96 1.30
CA LEU A 118 17.04 -3.09 0.15
C LEU A 118 18.24 -2.13 0.25
N GLU A 119 19.14 -2.19 -0.72
CA GLU A 119 20.21 -1.22 -0.91
C GLU A 119 19.70 -0.06 -1.78
N ILE A 120 19.74 1.15 -1.22
CA ILE A 120 19.33 2.37 -1.89
C ILE A 120 20.57 3.25 -2.07
N ASN A 121 20.91 3.52 -3.32
CA ASN A 121 22.04 4.33 -3.73
C ASN A 121 21.54 5.67 -4.28
N VAL A 122 21.79 6.75 -3.54
CA VAL A 122 21.35 8.11 -3.89
C VAL A 122 22.54 8.96 -4.32
N THR A 123 22.50 9.47 -5.55
CA THR A 123 23.52 10.40 -6.07
C THR A 123 23.13 11.82 -5.70
N THR A 124 23.76 12.39 -4.66
CA THR A 124 23.47 13.73 -4.14
C THR A 124 24.70 14.35 -3.49
N THR A 125 24.77 15.68 -3.44
CA THR A 125 25.85 16.41 -2.75
C THR A 125 25.33 16.96 -1.43
N LEU A 126 25.91 16.49 -0.33
CA LEU A 126 25.61 16.95 1.03
C LEU A 126 26.79 17.76 1.59
N SER A 127 26.49 18.80 2.35
CA SER A 127 27.48 19.58 3.10
C SER A 127 27.99 18.80 4.31
N SER A 128 29.06 19.25 4.97
CA SER A 128 29.43 18.68 6.27
C SER A 128 28.40 19.06 7.33
N GLY A 129 28.07 18.14 8.23
CA GLY A 129 27.05 18.36 9.26
C GLY A 129 26.16 17.14 9.48
N THR A 130 25.10 17.34 10.27
CA THR A 130 24.08 16.32 10.54
C THR A 130 22.95 16.42 9.53
N HIS A 131 22.61 15.29 8.93
CA HIS A 131 21.56 15.16 7.93
C HIS A 131 20.51 14.14 8.40
N ARG A 132 19.26 14.33 7.95
CA ARG A 132 18.15 13.43 8.22
C ARG A 132 17.78 12.70 6.93
N VAL A 133 17.81 11.37 6.95
CA VAL A 133 17.27 10.53 5.88
C VAL A 133 15.96 9.92 6.35
N GLU A 134 14.98 9.93 5.47
CA GLU A 134 13.70 9.27 5.65
C GLU A 134 13.43 8.42 4.43
N VAL A 135 13.07 7.17 4.67
CA VAL A 135 12.67 6.22 3.63
C VAL A 135 11.22 5.86 3.89
N GLU A 136 10.39 5.99 2.87
CA GLU A 136 8.96 5.66 2.90
C GLU A 136 8.70 4.54 1.90
N ALA A 137 8.07 3.45 2.35
CA ALA A 137 7.63 2.34 1.54
C ALA A 137 6.12 2.41 1.26
N GLU A 138 5.58 1.41 0.56
CA GLU A 138 4.17 1.40 0.19
C GLU A 138 3.24 1.52 1.41
N GLY A 139 2.19 2.33 1.25
CA GLY A 139 1.16 2.49 2.27
C GLY A 139 1.57 3.29 3.51
N GLY A 140 2.63 4.10 3.40
CA GLY A 140 3.03 5.07 4.42
C GLY A 140 3.86 4.48 5.55
N VAL A 141 4.42 3.29 5.36
CA VAL A 141 5.39 2.70 6.28
C VAL A 141 6.71 3.41 6.06
N SER A 142 7.25 4.05 7.09
CA SER A 142 8.46 4.87 6.95
C SER A 142 9.38 4.69 8.14
N ASP A 143 10.68 4.84 7.90
CA ASP A 143 11.67 4.97 8.95
C ASP A 143 12.62 6.13 8.69
N VAL A 144 13.20 6.66 9.76
CA VAL A 144 13.96 7.90 9.78
C VAL A 144 15.24 7.69 10.56
N GLU A 145 16.37 8.03 9.93
CA GLU A 145 17.68 7.95 10.56
C GLU A 145 18.45 9.26 10.38
N THR A 146 19.15 9.68 11.43
CA THR A 146 20.06 10.85 11.38
C THR A 146 21.50 10.40 11.34
N PHE A 147 22.27 10.94 10.42
CA PHE A 147 23.69 10.63 10.27
C PHE A 147 24.50 11.93 10.13
N SER A 148 25.80 11.85 10.38
CA SER A 148 26.70 13.01 10.26
C SER A 148 27.85 12.70 9.31
N ILE A 149 28.27 13.73 8.57
CA ILE A 149 29.31 13.68 7.54
C ILE A 149 30.50 14.53 7.97
#